data_AF-K1PPH3-F1
#
_entry.id   AF-K1PPH3-F1
#
_cell.length_a   1.000
_cell.length_b   1.000
_cell.length_c   1.000
_cell.angle_alpha   90.00
_cell.angle_beta   90.00
_cell.angle_gamma   90.00
#
_symmetry.space_group_name_H-M   'P 1'
#
loop_
_entity.id
_entity.type
_entity.pdbx_description
1 polymer ?
#
loop_
_entity_poly.entity_id
_entity_poly.type
_entity_poly.pdbx_seq_one_letter_code
_entity_poly.pdbx_strand_id
1 'polypeptide(L)'
;MIKLVLCLFGIIVVSAHPYYKYAIPNGYAVFNSCGSSYLEAVGHYVPDHHTKEKNPFVVSARPSYRDAIPNGYAVFNPCGTSFWEAVGHYNPDHHTIEKNPFALAFAAAGHVWTADLCRADSDGDGRSNGAELGDPNCVWTAGATPERSSTGHPGICEPIGSGPCASVAFTCGCQGQACVG
;
A
#
# COMPACT_ATOMS: atom_id res chain seq x y z
N MET A 1 -27.87 21.18 -10.54
CA MET A 1 -27.17 22.23 -11.32
C MET A 1 -25.68 21.97 -11.21
N ILE A 2 -25.07 21.50 -12.28
CA ILE A 2 -23.65 21.12 -12.36
C ILE A 2 -22.87 22.41 -12.65
N LYS A 3 -21.95 22.80 -11.77
CA LYS A 3 -20.99 23.89 -12.05
C LYS A 3 -19.75 23.28 -12.68
N LEU A 4 -19.58 23.46 -13.99
CA LEU A 4 -18.32 23.22 -14.69
C LEU A 4 -17.32 24.30 -14.28
N VAL A 5 -16.14 23.91 -13.80
CA VAL A 5 -14.98 24.80 -13.68
C VAL A 5 -13.97 24.35 -14.71
N LEU A 6 -13.83 25.12 -15.79
CA LEU A 6 -12.79 24.91 -16.80
C LEU A 6 -11.45 25.38 -16.23
N CYS A 7 -10.51 24.47 -16.04
CA CYS A 7 -9.09 24.81 -16.09
C CYS A 7 -8.61 24.52 -17.52
N LEU A 8 -7.99 25.50 -18.15
CA LEU A 8 -7.46 25.37 -19.52
C LEU A 8 -6.47 24.20 -19.57
N PHE A 9 -6.68 23.30 -20.52
CA PHE A 9 -6.09 21.96 -20.69
C PHE A 9 -6.74 20.85 -19.86
N GLY A 10 -7.90 20.40 -20.37
CA GLY A 10 -8.33 19.00 -20.36
C GLY A 10 -8.68 18.41 -19.00
N ILE A 11 -9.89 18.67 -18.52
CA ILE A 11 -10.49 17.90 -17.42
C ILE A 11 -11.96 17.59 -17.78
N ILE A 12 -12.31 16.31 -17.88
CA ILE A 12 -13.69 15.85 -17.71
C ILE A 12 -13.77 15.22 -16.33
N VAL A 13 -14.55 15.84 -15.43
CA VAL A 13 -14.90 15.24 -14.14
C VAL A 13 -15.99 14.20 -14.41
N VAL A 14 -15.68 12.93 -14.20
CA VAL A 14 -16.69 11.85 -14.26
C VAL A 14 -16.83 11.31 -12.85
N SER A 15 -18.03 11.48 -12.27
CA SER A 15 -18.43 10.83 -11.02
C SER A 15 -18.29 9.32 -11.18
N ALA A 16 -17.47 8.69 -10.35
CA ALA A 16 -17.33 7.24 -10.34
C ALA A 16 -18.51 6.60 -9.60
N HIS A 17 -19.15 5.62 -10.22
CA HIS A 17 -20.23 4.84 -9.60
C HIS A 17 -19.66 4.01 -8.42
N PRO A 18 -20.36 3.89 -7.27
CA PRO A 18 -19.86 3.21 -6.07
C PRO A 18 -19.31 1.78 -6.26
N TYR A 19 -19.71 1.11 -7.33
CA TYR A 19 -19.33 -0.26 -7.65
C TYR A 19 -17.87 -0.39 -8.11
N TYR A 20 -17.31 0.62 -8.78
CA TYR A 20 -15.94 0.58 -9.31
C TYR A 20 -14.85 0.73 -8.23
N LYS A 21 -15.25 1.11 -7.02
CA LYS A 21 -14.38 1.22 -5.82
C LYS A 21 -13.71 -0.10 -5.44
N TYR A 22 -14.35 -1.23 -5.73
CA TYR A 22 -13.90 -2.57 -5.33
C TYR A 22 -13.42 -3.43 -6.50
N ALA A 23 -13.62 -2.96 -7.75
CA ALA A 23 -13.28 -3.72 -8.96
C ALA A 23 -11.92 -3.37 -9.56
N ILE A 24 -11.27 -2.29 -9.08
CA ILE A 24 -9.98 -1.82 -9.58
C ILE A 24 -8.92 -2.03 -8.49
N PRO A 25 -7.95 -2.95 -8.69
CA PRO A 25 -6.77 -3.02 -7.84
C PRO A 25 -6.06 -1.66 -7.84
N ASN A 26 -5.83 -1.07 -6.66
CA ASN A 26 -5.24 0.26 -6.47
C ASN A 26 -6.08 1.48 -6.89
N GLY A 27 -7.42 1.38 -6.96
CA GLY A 27 -8.29 2.55 -7.24
C GLY A 27 -8.09 3.76 -6.31
N TYR A 28 -7.53 3.57 -5.12
CA TYR A 28 -7.23 4.63 -4.17
C TYR A 28 -5.94 5.43 -4.44
N ALA A 29 -5.10 5.03 -5.41
CA ALA A 29 -3.73 5.57 -5.57
C ALA A 29 -3.56 6.58 -6.73
N VAL A 30 -4.65 7.16 -7.25
CA VAL A 30 -4.58 8.13 -8.36
C VAL A 30 -4.27 9.53 -7.79
N PHE A 31 -3.05 10.01 -7.95
CA PHE A 31 -2.65 11.35 -7.51
C PHE A 31 -2.84 12.42 -8.60
N ASN A 32 -3.36 13.58 -8.20
CA ASN A 32 -3.56 14.77 -9.03
C ASN A 32 -2.25 15.57 -9.20
N SER A 33 -1.88 15.89 -10.43
CA SER A 33 -0.73 16.76 -10.76
C SER A 33 -0.91 18.23 -10.34
N CYS A 34 -2.10 18.63 -9.87
CA CYS A 34 -2.48 20.02 -9.57
C CYS A 34 -2.84 20.29 -8.10
N GLY A 35 -2.60 19.37 -7.16
CA GLY A 35 -2.69 19.66 -5.72
C GLY A 35 -4.08 20.00 -5.15
N SER A 36 -5.18 19.70 -5.85
CA SER A 36 -6.53 19.96 -5.33
C SER A 36 -7.01 18.85 -4.39
N SER A 37 -7.64 19.24 -3.28
CA SER A 37 -8.04 18.43 -2.13
C SER A 37 -9.26 17.50 -2.35
N TYR A 38 -9.57 17.13 -3.59
CA TYR A 38 -10.66 16.22 -3.92
C TYR A 38 -10.23 15.22 -5.00
N LEU A 39 -10.33 13.92 -4.70
CA LEU A 39 -10.11 12.82 -5.63
C LEU A 39 -11.24 11.80 -5.48
N GLU A 40 -11.98 11.56 -6.56
CA GLU A 40 -12.70 10.31 -6.80
C GLU A 40 -12.00 9.59 -7.97
N ALA A 41 -11.78 8.29 -7.80
CA ALA A 41 -10.92 7.45 -8.63
C ALA A 41 -11.35 7.36 -10.11
N VAL A 42 -10.38 7.14 -11.00
CA VAL A 42 -10.58 7.01 -12.45
C VAL A 42 -10.81 5.55 -12.84
N GLY A 43 -11.85 5.30 -13.64
CA GLY A 43 -12.00 4.08 -14.44
C GLY A 43 -13.18 4.19 -15.41
N HIS A 44 -12.94 3.96 -16.71
CA HIS A 44 -14.00 3.74 -17.70
C HIS A 44 -13.59 2.52 -18.56
N TYR A 45 -14.38 1.46 -18.53
CA TYR A 45 -14.40 0.40 -19.54
C TYR A 45 -15.75 0.50 -20.26
N VAL A 46 -15.74 0.79 -21.55
CA VAL A 46 -16.95 0.80 -22.38
C VAL A 46 -16.91 -0.44 -23.27
N PRO A 47 -17.90 -1.35 -23.23
CA PRO A 47 -17.81 -2.62 -23.95
C PRO A 47 -18.00 -2.56 -25.47
N ASP A 48 -18.31 -1.41 -26.08
CA ASP A 48 -18.93 -1.40 -27.43
C ASP A 48 -18.29 -0.53 -28.53
N HIS A 49 -17.01 -0.15 -28.42
CA HIS A 49 -16.32 0.48 -29.56
C HIS A 49 -15.25 -0.40 -30.19
N HIS A 50 -15.65 -1.09 -31.27
CA HIS A 50 -14.79 -1.69 -32.29
C HIS A 50 -14.00 -0.64 -33.10
N THR A 51 -13.26 0.24 -32.44
CA THR A 51 -12.27 1.11 -33.11
C THR A 51 -10.97 1.06 -32.34
N LYS A 52 -9.94 0.51 -33.00
CA LYS A 52 -8.55 0.44 -32.56
C LYS A 52 -7.90 1.84 -32.49
N GLU A 53 -8.46 2.74 -31.69
CA GLU A 53 -7.77 3.98 -31.32
C GLU A 53 -7.44 3.88 -29.84
N LYS A 54 -6.17 3.49 -29.61
CA LYS A 54 -5.56 3.49 -28.29
C LYS A 54 -5.72 4.89 -27.71
N ASN A 55 -6.48 5.00 -26.63
CA ASN A 55 -6.54 6.23 -25.84
C ASN A 55 -5.11 6.58 -25.39
N PRO A 56 -4.52 7.73 -25.77
CA PRO A 56 -3.11 8.03 -25.53
C PRO A 56 -2.82 8.48 -24.09
N PHE A 57 -3.80 8.40 -23.18
CA PHE A 57 -3.54 8.59 -21.76
C PHE A 57 -2.87 7.33 -21.21
N VAL A 58 -1.55 7.26 -21.38
CA VAL A 58 -0.69 6.43 -20.53
C VAL A 58 -0.89 6.95 -19.12
N VAL A 59 -1.83 6.34 -18.39
CA VAL A 59 -1.86 6.42 -16.94
C VAL A 59 -0.52 5.83 -16.52
N SER A 60 0.43 6.69 -16.15
CA SER A 60 1.64 6.26 -15.49
C SER A 60 1.21 5.76 -14.12
N ALA A 61 0.84 4.48 -14.07
CA ALA A 61 0.73 3.76 -12.82
C ALA A 61 2.12 3.84 -12.18
N ARG A 62 2.23 4.60 -11.09
CA ARG A 62 3.43 4.57 -10.25
C ARG A 62 3.67 3.11 -9.84
N PRO A 63 4.94 2.69 -9.63
CA PRO A 63 5.23 1.35 -9.12
C PRO A 63 4.36 1.08 -7.90
N SER A 64 3.77 -0.12 -7.82
CA SER A 64 3.07 -0.49 -6.60
C SER A 64 4.11 -0.53 -5.47
N TYR A 65 3.79 -0.05 -4.27
CA TYR A 65 4.74 -0.11 -3.15
C TYR A 65 5.20 -1.54 -2.84
N ARG A 66 4.41 -2.55 -3.24
CA ARG A 66 4.75 -3.97 -3.18
C ARG A 66 5.90 -4.36 -4.13
N ASP A 67 6.07 -3.66 -5.26
CA ASP A 67 7.22 -3.84 -6.17
C ASP A 67 8.50 -3.22 -5.60
N ALA A 68 8.36 -2.31 -4.64
CA ALA A 68 9.45 -1.54 -4.07
C ALA A 68 10.00 -2.13 -2.76
N ILE A 69 9.51 -3.31 -2.34
CA ILE A 69 9.96 -4.00 -1.13
C ILE A 69 10.16 -5.51 -1.40
N PRO A 70 11.06 -6.19 -0.66
CA PRO A 70 11.23 -7.63 -0.77
C PRO A 70 9.94 -8.36 -0.40
N ASN A 71 9.61 -9.43 -1.15
CA ASN A 71 8.40 -10.22 -0.96
C ASN A 71 7.10 -9.41 -0.84
N GLY A 72 7.00 -8.21 -1.44
CA GLY A 72 5.81 -7.36 -1.28
C GLY A 72 4.49 -8.02 -1.72
N TYR A 73 4.55 -9.09 -2.51
CA TYR A 73 3.39 -9.89 -2.91
C TYR A 73 3.11 -11.13 -2.05
N ALA A 74 4.02 -11.46 -1.14
CA ALA A 74 4.02 -12.65 -0.31
C ALA A 74 4.44 -12.32 1.13
N VAL A 75 4.04 -11.14 1.64
CA VAL A 75 4.32 -10.73 3.02
C VAL A 75 3.51 -11.60 3.97
N PHE A 76 4.18 -12.09 5.01
CA PHE A 76 3.57 -12.92 6.05
C PHE A 76 2.38 -12.20 6.69
N ASN A 77 1.32 -12.96 6.98
CA ASN A 77 0.14 -12.45 7.65
C ASN A 77 0.03 -13.07 9.04
N PRO A 78 0.30 -12.31 10.12
CA PRO A 78 0.17 -12.84 11.49
C PRO A 78 -1.27 -13.15 11.90
N CYS A 79 -2.27 -12.72 11.12
CA CYS A 79 -3.68 -12.85 11.41
C CYS A 79 -4.40 -13.96 10.64
N GLY A 80 -3.71 -14.70 9.77
CA GLY A 80 -4.36 -15.70 8.93
C GLY A 80 -3.40 -16.48 8.04
N THR A 81 -3.96 -17.15 7.04
CA THR A 81 -3.20 -18.01 6.11
C THR A 81 -2.97 -17.38 4.73
N SER A 82 -3.58 -16.22 4.45
CA SER A 82 -3.34 -15.43 3.23
C SER A 82 -2.08 -14.58 3.38
N PHE A 83 -1.63 -13.93 2.29
CA PHE A 83 -0.59 -12.90 2.38
C PHE A 83 -1.18 -11.54 2.74
N TRP A 84 -0.35 -10.66 3.32
CA TRP A 84 -0.73 -9.28 3.61
C TRP A 84 -0.54 -8.41 2.37
N GLU A 85 -1.63 -8.03 1.70
CA GLU A 85 -1.55 -7.29 0.43
C GLU A 85 -1.27 -5.81 0.65
N ALA A 86 -1.85 -5.21 1.69
CA ALA A 86 -1.73 -3.80 2.03
C ALA A 86 -0.65 -3.59 3.13
N VAL A 87 0.60 -3.96 2.84
CA VAL A 87 1.74 -4.01 3.80
C VAL A 87 1.94 -2.73 4.62
N GLY A 88 1.57 -1.56 4.08
CA GLY A 88 1.68 -0.28 4.78
C GLY A 88 0.50 0.07 5.70
N HIS A 89 -0.42 -0.86 5.91
CA HIS A 89 -1.70 -0.65 6.59
C HIS A 89 -1.95 -1.74 7.64
N TYR A 90 -2.82 -1.44 8.58
CA TYR A 90 -3.26 -2.38 9.62
C TYR A 90 -4.33 -3.37 9.16
N ASN A 91 -4.92 -3.15 7.98
CA ASN A 91 -5.83 -4.12 7.37
C ASN A 91 -5.06 -4.86 6.26
N PRO A 92 -5.13 -6.20 6.19
CA PRO A 92 -4.39 -6.99 5.21
C PRO A 92 -4.82 -6.74 3.76
N ASP A 93 -6.10 -6.45 3.52
CA ASP A 93 -6.68 -6.41 2.18
C ASP A 93 -7.01 -4.98 1.72
N HIS A 94 -7.14 -4.04 2.67
CA HIS A 94 -7.64 -2.69 2.39
C HIS A 94 -6.62 -1.60 2.69
N HIS A 95 -6.48 -0.68 1.73
CA HIS A 95 -5.72 0.55 1.90
C HIS A 95 -6.54 1.53 2.75
N THR A 96 -6.25 1.57 4.05
CA THR A 96 -6.91 2.48 5.00
C THR A 96 -6.18 3.84 5.05
N ILE A 97 -6.79 4.85 5.66
CA ILE A 97 -6.11 6.15 5.85
C ILE A 97 -4.95 5.99 6.84
N GLU A 98 -5.15 5.16 7.87
CA GLU A 98 -4.14 4.89 8.88
C GLU A 98 -2.98 4.07 8.31
N LYS A 99 -1.77 4.52 8.62
CA LYS A 99 -0.51 3.91 8.20
C LYS A 99 0.13 3.24 9.40
N ASN A 100 0.63 2.04 9.18
CA ASN A 100 1.42 1.36 10.19
C ASN A 100 2.83 1.96 10.28
N PRO A 101 3.63 1.62 11.31
CA PRO A 101 4.95 2.17 11.50
C PRO A 101 5.88 1.96 10.29
N PHE A 102 5.78 0.79 9.64
CA PHE A 102 6.53 0.52 8.41
C PHE A 102 6.24 1.51 7.29
N ALA A 103 4.98 1.80 7.02
CA ALA A 103 4.62 2.76 5.97
C ALA A 103 5.13 4.17 6.28
N LEU A 104 5.16 4.57 7.55
CA LEU A 104 5.73 5.85 7.96
C LEU A 104 7.24 5.87 7.75
N ALA A 105 7.94 4.81 8.15
CA ALA A 105 9.38 4.65 7.91
C ALA A 105 9.72 4.61 6.42
N PHE A 106 8.93 3.89 5.62
CA PHE A 106 9.10 3.80 4.17
C PHE A 106 8.84 5.14 3.48
N ALA A 107 7.84 5.89 3.92
CA ALA A 107 7.61 7.26 3.44
C ALA A 107 8.76 8.21 3.81
N ALA A 108 9.30 8.11 5.03
CA ALA A 108 10.47 8.87 5.46
C ALA A 108 11.72 8.52 4.64
N ALA A 109 11.85 7.27 4.20
CA ALA A 109 12.88 6.81 3.27
C ALA A 109 12.61 7.18 1.79
N GLY A 110 11.60 8.03 1.51
CA GLY A 110 11.27 8.47 0.16
C GLY A 110 10.65 7.37 -0.72
N HIS A 111 10.02 6.37 -0.10
CA HIS A 111 9.47 5.18 -0.76
C HIS A 111 10.52 4.33 -1.50
N VAL A 112 11.73 4.27 -0.94
CA VAL A 112 12.83 3.46 -1.45
C VAL A 112 13.24 2.44 -0.39
N TRP A 113 13.49 1.21 -0.82
CA TRP A 113 14.11 0.18 0.01
C TRP A 113 15.59 0.51 0.23
N THR A 114 15.86 1.33 1.24
CA THR A 114 17.21 1.71 1.62
C THR A 114 17.79 0.72 2.63
N ALA A 115 19.12 0.65 2.72
CA ALA A 115 19.77 -0.20 3.70
C ALA A 115 19.45 0.21 5.16
N ASP A 116 19.17 1.49 5.40
CA ASP A 116 18.76 1.99 6.71
C ASP A 116 17.34 1.56 7.04
N LEU A 117 16.41 1.67 6.08
CA LEU A 117 15.06 1.13 6.25
C LEU A 117 15.10 -0.38 6.47
N CYS A 118 15.88 -1.12 5.68
CA CYS A 118 15.98 -2.57 5.82
C CYS A 118 16.44 -3.01 7.22
N ARG A 119 17.40 -2.28 7.82
CA ARG A 119 17.92 -2.61 9.17
C ARG A 119 17.07 -2.06 10.32
N ALA A 120 16.18 -1.11 10.04
CA ALA A 120 15.26 -0.59 11.04
C ALA A 120 14.27 -1.66 11.49
N ASP A 121 13.90 -1.61 12.76
CA ASP A 121 12.80 -2.35 13.37
C ASP A 121 11.65 -1.34 13.53
N SER A 122 10.73 -1.31 12.57
CA SER A 122 9.76 -0.20 12.49
C SER A 122 8.63 -0.35 13.51
N ASP A 123 8.22 -1.57 13.81
CA ASP A 123 7.12 -1.87 14.72
C ASP A 123 7.56 -2.28 16.13
N GLY A 124 8.86 -2.41 16.36
CA GLY A 124 9.46 -2.53 17.69
C GLY A 124 9.36 -3.94 18.27
N ASP A 125 9.23 -4.96 17.42
CA ASP A 125 9.09 -6.35 17.82
C ASP A 125 10.44 -7.06 18.08
N GLY A 126 11.54 -6.36 17.80
CA GLY A 126 12.91 -6.83 17.93
C GLY A 126 13.48 -7.45 16.65
N ARG A 127 12.75 -7.43 15.54
CA ARG A 127 13.20 -7.90 14.22
C ARG A 127 13.30 -6.71 13.26
N SER A 128 14.34 -6.72 12.44
CA SER A 128 14.47 -5.70 11.39
C SER A 128 13.51 -5.98 10.24
N ASN A 129 13.03 -4.92 9.57
CA ASN A 129 12.18 -4.99 8.39
C ASN A 129 12.71 -5.98 7.34
N GLY A 130 14.03 -5.99 7.10
CA GLY A 130 14.68 -6.91 6.16
C GLY A 130 14.62 -8.37 6.57
N ALA A 131 14.86 -8.67 7.84
CA ALA A 131 14.73 -10.04 8.36
C ALA A 131 13.31 -10.59 8.19
N GLU A 132 12.30 -9.74 8.34
CA GLU A 132 10.89 -10.11 8.22
C GLU A 132 10.42 -10.20 6.76
N LEU A 133 10.84 -9.28 5.91
CA LEU A 133 10.52 -9.26 4.48
C LEU A 133 11.40 -10.17 3.62
N GLY A 134 12.39 -10.84 4.20
CA GLY A 134 13.23 -11.83 3.50
C GLY A 134 14.48 -11.28 2.81
N ASP A 135 14.97 -10.11 3.26
CA ASP A 135 16.24 -9.48 2.92
C ASP A 135 17.10 -9.22 4.19
N PRO A 136 17.50 -10.27 4.92
CA PRO A 136 18.22 -10.13 6.20
C PRO A 136 19.59 -9.46 6.07
N ASN A 137 20.22 -9.52 4.89
CA ASN A 137 21.53 -8.89 4.66
C ASN A 137 21.43 -7.48 4.05
N CYS A 138 20.21 -6.99 3.77
CA CYS A 138 19.97 -5.69 3.17
C CYS A 138 20.66 -5.49 1.82
N VAL A 139 20.56 -6.51 0.97
CA VAL A 139 21.18 -6.55 -0.37
C VAL A 139 20.15 -6.56 -1.49
N TRP A 140 18.87 -6.73 -1.16
CA TRP A 140 17.81 -6.73 -2.15
C TRP A 140 17.69 -5.37 -2.84
N THR A 141 17.39 -5.41 -4.14
CA THR A 141 17.10 -4.23 -4.96
C THR A 141 15.82 -4.46 -5.75
N ALA A 142 15.14 -3.38 -6.12
CA ALA A 142 13.84 -3.45 -6.80
C ALA A 142 13.85 -4.41 -8.01
N GLY A 143 12.95 -5.39 -8.01
CA GLY A 143 12.84 -6.42 -9.04
C GLY A 143 13.75 -7.64 -8.88
N ALA A 144 14.65 -7.66 -7.89
CA ALA A 144 15.45 -8.85 -7.59
C ALA A 144 14.62 -9.92 -6.86
N THR A 145 15.11 -11.16 -6.86
CA THR A 145 14.56 -12.22 -5.99
C THR A 145 15.02 -12.00 -4.55
N PRO A 146 14.11 -11.94 -3.56
CA PRO A 146 14.48 -11.90 -2.14
C PRO A 146 15.33 -13.10 -1.72
N GLU A 147 16.21 -12.92 -0.73
CA GLU A 147 17.10 -13.99 -0.27
C GLU A 147 16.32 -15.15 0.37
N ARG A 148 15.19 -14.84 1.01
CA ARG A 148 14.34 -15.78 1.75
C ARG A 148 12.88 -15.39 1.58
N SER A 149 11.98 -16.30 1.95
CA SER A 149 10.56 -15.96 2.12
C SER A 149 10.36 -14.99 3.27
N SER A 150 9.28 -14.21 3.23
CA SER A 150 8.85 -13.40 4.37
C SER A 150 8.46 -14.29 5.55
N THR A 151 8.85 -13.88 6.77
CA THR A 151 8.63 -14.62 8.02
C THR A 151 7.97 -13.80 9.12
N GLY A 152 7.58 -12.57 8.81
CA GLY A 152 6.99 -11.58 9.71
C GLY A 152 6.48 -10.39 8.91
N HIS A 153 5.80 -9.47 9.58
CA HIS A 153 5.23 -8.28 9.00
C HIS A 153 5.88 -7.03 9.60
N PRO A 154 6.60 -6.20 8.81
CA PRO A 154 7.51 -5.15 9.29
C PRO A 154 6.85 -3.92 9.97
N GLY A 155 5.53 -3.98 10.13
CA GLY A 155 4.68 -2.90 10.61
C GLY A 155 3.61 -3.37 11.58
N ILE A 156 3.65 -4.64 12.01
CA ILE A 156 2.73 -5.24 12.98
C ILE A 156 3.62 -5.92 14.03
N CYS A 157 3.63 -5.39 15.24
CA CYS A 157 4.45 -5.96 16.30
C CYS A 157 4.05 -7.42 16.59
N GLU A 158 4.99 -8.35 16.42
CA GLU A 158 4.78 -9.78 16.57
C GLU A 158 5.61 -10.42 17.72
N PRO A 159 5.11 -11.49 18.37
CA PRO A 159 3.75 -11.99 18.29
C PRO A 159 2.75 -11.01 18.89
N ILE A 160 1.60 -10.86 18.22
CA ILE A 160 0.56 -9.89 18.57
C ILE A 160 0.13 -10.08 20.04
N GLY A 161 0.15 -8.98 20.80
CA GLY A 161 -0.25 -8.94 22.21
C GLY A 161 0.70 -9.66 23.18
N SER A 162 1.85 -10.14 22.73
CA SER A 162 2.83 -10.82 23.57
C SER A 162 3.98 -9.90 23.99
N GLY A 163 4.55 -10.13 25.18
CA GLY A 163 5.81 -9.52 25.64
C GLY A 163 6.00 -8.05 25.25
N PRO A 164 6.96 -7.73 24.35
CA PRO A 164 7.25 -6.36 23.91
C PRO A 164 6.05 -5.69 23.21
N CYS A 165 5.21 -6.47 22.53
CA CYS A 165 4.03 -6.00 21.81
C CYS A 165 2.78 -5.86 22.69
N ALA A 166 2.84 -6.14 23.99
CA ALA A 166 1.69 -6.04 24.89
C ALA A 166 1.14 -4.61 25.04
N SER A 167 1.95 -3.60 24.75
CA SER A 167 1.57 -2.19 24.79
C SER A 167 0.99 -1.66 23.48
N VAL A 168 1.06 -2.44 22.40
CA VAL A 168 0.55 -2.04 21.07
C VAL A 168 -0.94 -2.40 20.99
N ALA A 169 -1.81 -1.43 20.69
CA ALA A 169 -3.26 -1.63 20.68
C ALA A 169 -3.82 -2.33 19.42
N PHE A 170 -2.97 -3.02 18.67
CA PHE A 170 -3.37 -3.74 17.46
C PHE A 170 -3.85 -5.16 17.81
N THR A 171 -4.92 -5.61 17.16
CA THR A 171 -5.31 -7.03 17.12
C THR A 171 -5.88 -7.38 15.75
N CYS A 172 -5.88 -8.67 15.42
CA CYS A 172 -6.38 -9.16 14.15
C CYS A 172 -7.88 -8.85 13.97
N GLY A 173 -8.24 -8.34 12.79
CA GLY A 173 -9.60 -7.90 12.46
C GLY A 173 -9.90 -6.43 12.79
N CYS A 174 -8.91 -5.69 13.31
CA CYS A 174 -9.05 -4.28 13.65
C CYS A 174 -8.40 -3.34 12.64
N GLN A 175 -8.88 -2.09 12.61
CA GLN A 175 -8.19 -1.02 11.90
C GLN A 175 -7.35 -0.20 12.89
N GLY A 176 -6.05 -0.46 12.88
CA GLY A 176 -5.07 0.28 13.67
C GLY A 176 -5.25 0.13 15.17
N GLN A 177 -5.08 1.24 15.90
CA GLN A 177 -5.19 1.27 17.36
C GLN A 177 -6.64 1.28 17.86
N ALA A 178 -7.64 1.15 16.97
CA ALA A 178 -9.06 1.28 17.31
C ALA A 178 -9.65 0.10 18.10
N CYS A 179 -8.83 -0.79 18.66
CA CYS A 179 -9.29 -1.96 19.42
C CYS A 179 -8.99 -1.92 20.92
N VAL A 180 -8.84 -0.72 21.46
CA VAL A 180 -8.96 -0.50 22.91
C VAL A 180 -10.44 -0.42 23.28
N GLY A 181 -10.98 -1.52 23.80
CA GLY A 181 -12.20 -1.54 24.60
C GLY A 181 -11.85 -1.47 26.08
#